data_AF-A0A9X8VJ22-F1
#
_entry.id   AF-A0A9X8VJ22-F1
#
_cell.length_a   1.000
_cell.length_b   1.000
_cell.length_c   1.000
_cell.angle_alpha   90.00
_cell.angle_beta   90.00
_cell.angle_gamma   90.00
#
_symmetry.space_group_name_H-M   'P 1'
#
loop_
_entity.id
_entity.type
_entity.pdbx_description
1 polymer ?
#
loop_
_entity_poly.entity_id
_entity_poly.type
_entity_poly.pdbx_seq_one_letter_code
_entity_poly.pdbx_strand_id
1 'polypeptide(L)'
;ALYAHRLERPLPRLTEEAQQALLDYPWPGNVRELENTLHNAVLLSQEGAIAPQQLQLTHRLTDNDGGDDAIDRFVQRQLQGDSAQL
;
A
#
# COMPACT_ATOMS: atom_id res chain seq x y z
N ALA A 1 2.45 17.96 1.23
CA ALA A 1 3.25 18.17 2.46
C ALA A 1 2.35 18.35 3.70
N LEU A 2 1.41 17.43 3.97
CA LEU A 2 0.37 17.61 4.99
C LEU A 2 0.55 16.79 6.29
N TYR A 3 1.46 15.81 6.32
CA TYR A 3 1.61 14.93 7.49
C TYR A 3 2.68 15.38 8.50
N ALA A 4 3.53 16.34 8.14
CA ALA A 4 4.67 16.79 8.95
C ALA A 4 4.28 17.57 10.22
N HIS A 5 3.15 18.29 10.20
CA HIS A 5 2.87 19.31 11.20
C HIS A 5 2.14 18.81 12.46
N ARG A 6 1.72 17.55 12.52
CA ARG A 6 0.84 17.06 13.59
C ARG A 6 1.52 16.27 14.71
N LEU A 7 2.82 15.98 14.59
CA LEU A 7 3.50 15.04 15.48
C LEU A 7 4.51 15.66 16.45
N GLU A 8 4.80 16.97 16.39
CA GLU A 8 5.80 17.66 17.25
C GLU A 8 7.16 16.95 17.34
N ARG A 9 7.44 16.01 16.42
CA ARG A 9 8.65 15.21 16.33
C ARG A 9 9.29 15.47 14.97
N PRO A 10 10.62 15.54 14.90
CA PRO A 10 11.31 15.61 13.62
C PRO A 10 10.89 14.42 12.76
N LEU A 11 10.45 14.70 11.53
CA LEU A 11 10.16 13.67 10.54
C LEU A 11 11.38 12.75 10.43
N PRO A 12 11.23 11.44 10.67
CA PRO A 12 12.34 10.52 10.53
C PRO A 12 12.76 10.47 9.06
N ARG A 13 14.08 10.42 8.81
CA ARG A 13 14.63 10.29 7.47
C ARG A 13 14.56 8.83 7.03
N LEU A 14 14.14 8.59 5.80
CA LEU A 14 14.29 7.27 5.19
C LEU A 14 15.77 7.05 4.88
N THR A 15 16.29 5.89 5.28
CA THR A 15 17.59 5.40 4.80
C THR A 15 17.53 5.11 3.29
N GLU A 16 18.67 5.04 2.62
CA GLU A 16 18.69 4.73 1.18
C GLU A 16 18.09 3.35 0.91
N GLU A 17 18.37 2.38 1.78
CA GLU A 17 17.87 1.03 1.71
C GLU A 17 16.34 1.00 1.90
N ALA A 18 15.81 1.80 2.82
CA ALA A 18 14.37 1.91 3.00
C ALA A 18 13.69 2.54 1.78
N GLN A 19 14.32 3.53 1.14
CA GLN A 19 13.80 4.11 -0.10
C GLN A 19 13.76 3.07 -1.23
N GLN A 20 14.83 2.30 -1.42
CA GLN A 20 14.85 1.22 -2.40
C GLN A 20 13.76 0.18 -2.12
N ALA A 21 13.61 -0.25 -0.87
CA ALA A 21 12.57 -1.19 -0.48
C ALA A 21 11.14 -0.68 -0.77
N LEU A 22 10.90 0.63 -0.60
CA LEU A 22 9.61 1.25 -0.95
C LEU A 22 9.36 1.31 -2.46
N LEU A 23 10.43 1.47 -3.26
CA LEU A 23 10.34 1.51 -4.72
C LEU A 23 10.17 0.11 -5.34
N ASP A 24 10.80 -0.90 -4.74
CA ASP A 24 10.76 -2.27 -5.23
C ASP A 24 9.47 -3.00 -4.86
N TYR A 25 8.74 -2.53 -3.84
CA TYR A 25 7.51 -3.17 -3.39
C TYR A 25 6.31 -2.77 -4.27
N PRO A 26 5.49 -3.72 -4.75
CA PRO A 26 4.44 -3.46 -5.74
C PRO A 26 3.16 -2.78 -5.20
N TRP A 27 3.00 -2.66 -3.88
CA TRP A 27 1.84 -2.02 -3.23
C TRP A 27 0.48 -2.58 -3.68
N PRO A 28 0.15 -3.85 -3.42
CA PRO A 28 -1.13 -4.45 -3.82
C PRO A 28 -2.37 -3.72 -3.27
N GLY A 29 -2.25 -3.06 -2.12
CA GLY A 29 -3.26 -2.20 -1.50
C GLY A 29 -3.19 -0.72 -1.92
N ASN A 30 -2.43 -0.41 -2.98
CA ASN A 30 -2.22 0.93 -3.52
C ASN A 30 -1.68 1.93 -2.47
N VAL A 31 -2.01 3.22 -2.65
CA VAL A 31 -1.60 4.31 -1.77
C VAL A 31 -2.02 4.12 -0.30
N ARG A 32 -3.08 3.35 -0.03
CA ARG A 32 -3.54 3.08 1.34
C ARG A 32 -2.58 2.17 2.08
N GLU A 33 -2.00 1.19 1.39
CA GLU A 33 -0.98 0.31 1.98
C GLU A 33 0.31 1.10 2.22
N LEU A 34 0.73 1.93 1.27
CA LEU A 34 1.87 2.83 1.45
C LEU A 34 1.71 3.75 2.66
N GLU A 35 0.54 4.36 2.82
CA GLU A 35 0.25 5.24 3.96
C GLU A 35 0.33 4.47 5.29
N ASN A 36 -0.30 3.29 5.38
CA ASN A 36 -0.26 2.47 6.58
C ASN A 36 1.17 2.01 6.92
N THR A 37 1.95 1.63 5.92
CA THR A 37 3.34 1.23 6.08
C THR A 37 4.18 2.38 6.61
N LEU A 38 4.10 3.56 6.01
CA LEU A 38 4.85 4.73 6.47
C LEU A 38 4.41 5.18 7.86
N HIS A 39 3.11 5.12 8.17
CA HIS A 39 2.59 5.45 9.49
C HIS A 39 3.19 4.53 10.57
N ASN A 40 3.19 3.22 10.32
CA ASN A 40 3.79 2.24 11.23
C ASN A 40 5.30 2.40 11.34
N ALA A 41 5.99 2.67 10.23
CA ALA A 41 7.44 2.89 10.22
C ALA A 41 7.85 4.10 11.07
N VAL A 42 7.08 5.20 11.02
CA VAL A 42 7.29 6.38 11.87
C VAL A 42 7.09 6.03 13.34
N LEU A 43 6.06 5.26 13.68
CA LEU A 43 5.80 4.81 15.06
C LEU A 43 6.91 3.89 15.60
N LEU A 44 7.49 3.04 14.76
CA LEU A 44 8.58 2.12 15.10
C LEU A 44 9.97 2.77 15.04
N SER A 45 10.07 3.99 14.51
CA SER A 45 11.33 4.74 14.45
C SER A 45 11.69 5.31 15.82
N GLN A 46 12.84 4.89 16.35
CA GLN A 46 13.35 5.36 17.66
C GLN A 46 14.43 6.44 17.52
N GLU A 47 15.12 6.51 16.38
CA GLU A 47 16.34 7.32 16.20
C GLU A 47 16.22 8.39 15.09
N GLY A 48 15.00 8.72 14.66
CA GLY A 48 14.79 9.69 13.58
C GLY A 48 15.26 9.18 12.20
N ALA A 49 15.48 7.86 12.07
CA ALA A 49 15.73 7.18 10.81
C ALA A 49 14.79 5.97 10.66
N ILE A 50 14.32 5.73 9.44
CA ILE A 50 13.55 4.56 9.05
C ILE A 50 14.43 3.67 8.16
N ALA A 51 14.72 2.48 8.65
CA ALA A 51 15.38 1.37 7.99
C ALA A 51 14.33 0.39 7.40
N PRO A 52 14.72 -0.47 6.44
CA PRO A 52 13.80 -1.41 5.79
C PRO A 52 13.02 -2.30 6.77
N GLN A 53 13.64 -2.69 7.88
CA GLN A 53 13.05 -3.56 8.91
C GLN A 53 11.83 -2.91 9.59
N GLN A 54 11.78 -1.58 9.63
CA GLN A 54 10.66 -0.84 10.22
C GLN A 54 9.50 -0.65 9.25
N LEU A 55 9.73 -0.83 7.94
CA LEU A 55 8.66 -0.80 6.93
C LEU A 55 7.77 -2.04 7.00
N GLN A 56 8.26 -3.15 7.58
CA GLN A 56 7.49 -4.39 7.75
C GLN A 56 6.80 -4.83 6.45
N LEU A 57 7.48 -4.61 5.30
CA LEU A 57 6.98 -5.00 3.99
C LEU A 57 6.87 -6.52 3.96
N THR A 58 5.67 -7.00 4.23
CA THR A 58 5.39 -8.42 4.12
C THR A 58 5.32 -8.70 2.63
N HIS A 59 6.16 -9.62 2.14
CA HIS A 59 5.94 -10.24 0.85
C HIS A 59 4.66 -11.10 0.96
N ARG A 60 3.49 -10.45 1.06
CA ARG A 60 2.25 -11.08 0.67
C ARG A 60 2.41 -11.21 -0.83
N LEU A 61 3.05 -12.32 -1.23
CA LEU A 61 2.82 -12.92 -2.53
C LEU A 61 1.33 -12.71 -2.73
N THR A 62 0.98 -11.83 -3.66
CA THR A 62 -0.31 -11.95 -4.27
C THR A 62 -0.25 -13.32 -4.92
N ASP A 63 -0.69 -14.34 -4.18
CA ASP A 63 -1.30 -15.55 -4.74
C ASP A 63 -2.61 -15.11 -5.44
N ASN A 64 -2.49 -14.12 -6.32
CA ASN A 64 -3.53 -13.62 -7.18
C ASN A 64 -3.20 -14.05 -8.60
N ASP A 65 -2.88 -15.34 -8.74
CA ASP A 65 -3.01 -16.10 -9.99
C ASP A 65 -4.49 -16.22 -10.46
N GLY A 66 -5.44 -15.46 -9.87
CA GLY A 66 -6.87 -15.53 -10.19
C GLY A 66 -7.57 -14.18 -10.36
N GLY A 67 -6.84 -13.07 -10.50
CA GLY A 67 -7.40 -11.72 -10.57
C GLY A 67 -8.13 -11.37 -11.87
N ASP A 68 -7.77 -12.00 -12.99
CA ASP A 68 -8.36 -11.71 -14.30
C ASP A 68 -9.78 -12.27 -14.43
N ASP A 69 -10.01 -13.53 -14.03
CA ASP A 69 -11.31 -14.19 -14.15
C ASP A 69 -12.41 -13.57 -13.29
N ALA A 70 -12.05 -12.98 -12.15
CA ALA A 70 -13.02 -12.38 -11.24
C ALA A 70 -13.56 -11.04 -11.75
N ILE A 71 -12.70 -10.25 -12.41
CA ILE A 71 -13.08 -8.97 -13.01
C ILE A 71 -13.93 -9.22 -14.27
N ASP A 72 -13.51 -10.16 -15.12
CA ASP A 72 -14.26 -10.53 -16.33
C ASP A 72 -15.68 -11.04 -16.00
N ARG A 73 -15.81 -11.87 -14.96
CA ARG A 73 -17.14 -12.37 -14.53
C ARG A 73 -18.04 -11.26 -14.00
N PHE A 74 -17.48 -10.26 -13.33
CA PHE A 74 -18.24 -9.12 -12.82
C PHE A 74 -18.76 -8.25 -13.96
N VAL A 75 -17.89 -7.93 -14.93
CA VAL A 75 -18.24 -7.14 -16.12
C VAL A 75 -19.32 -7.86 -16.95
N GLN A 76 -19.18 -9.17 -17.17
CA GLN A 76 -20.20 -9.95 -17.88
C GLN A 76 -21.56 -9.94 -17.18
N ARG A 77 -21.59 -10.03 -15.84
CA ARG A 77 -22.85 -10.03 -15.09
C ARG A 77 -23.60 -8.69 -15.17
N GLN A 78 -22.87 -7.59 -15.30
CA GLN A 78 -23.45 -6.26 -15.36
C GLN A 78 -23.95 -5.89 -16.77
N LEU A 79 -23.32 -6.42 -17.83
CA LEU A 79 -23.77 -6.24 -19.22
C LEU A 79 -25.02 -7.08 -19.59
N GLN A 80 -25.30 -8.16 -18.84
CA GLN A 80 -26.49 -9.00 -19.06
C GLN A 80 -27.72 -8.56 -18.23
N GLY A 81 -27.57 -7.54 -17.36
CA GLY A 81 -28.57 -7.18 -16.36
C GLY A 81 -29.57 -6.09 -16.75
N ASP A 82 -29.44 -5.42 -17.90
CA ASP A 82 -30.20 -4.20 -18.21
C ASP A 82 -31.13 -4.35 -19.43
N SER A 83 -31.81 -5.50 -19.54
CA SER A 83 -32.80 -5.73 -20.60
C SER A 83 -33.98 -6.57 -20.13
N ALA A 84 -34.63 -6.19 -19.04
CA ALA A 84 -36.01 -6.64 -18.77
C ALA A 84 -36.65 -5.88 -17.60
N GLN A 85 -36.89 -4.57 -17.68
CA GLN A 85 -38.01 -3.92 -16.97
C GLN A 85 -38.52 -2.70 -17.75
N LEU A 86 -39.34 -2.95 -18.77
CA LEU A 86 -40.42 -2.08 -19.24
C LEU A 86 -41.69 -2.92 -19.36
#